data_AF-G0A903-F1
#
_entry.id   AF-G0A903-F1
#
_cell.length_a   1.000
_cell.length_b   1.000
_cell.length_c   1.000
_cell.angle_alpha   90.00
_cell.angle_beta   90.00
_cell.angle_gamma   90.00
#
_symmetry.space_group_name_H-M   'P 1'
#
loop_
_entity.id
_entity.type
_entity.pdbx_description
1 polymer ?
#
loop_
_entity_poly.entity_id
_entity_poly.type
_entity_poly.pdbx_seq_one_letter_code
_entity_poly.pdbx_strand_id
1 'polypeptide(L)'
;MQLIACASLVPQFVGRQSEESNMKYCIRQIIQWGLALVLLAPGFSWGHGAVDIPVARQVKCKLVDGVWGPIDGSGISDLGCRDSALVFATAADRAYPIDQWHEVAKQIAPPDYNDDAKVRAAIPDGHLCSAADPKKHSLDLATPNWYKTPVRLHDGKMTVRLIGTQPHLPGFFKIYLSKASYSGTQPLKWSDLDLMHEGSPENYRTDWASPPALTEPPVKGFFQFEVAVPPGRTGNAVLFVRWQRIDPAGEGFYNCSDITIEGEGNPFPWFDKGVFVPSDIAPKAGERVRFRVFGHTREVREIVDEHVDVTSANLQPAVWGKQLAEKLSAHANFVRVGVRTGNDIIFNPADIHRNQVYLANDNDSTAISIIPTPPVDQRPPQAVITGPATVKSGQHFMLDGSSSIGYNGALRFQWVPDWQGGSFHDTLLHVDAPVVTAVEQHKVQLGVYDAENRKNGQTVVAITVEPQTGGGHDPYVPGHAYQGGEIVTHNGVDYQCKPYPAAGWCGQAPATYEPGKGSHWTDAWDLYAPARKS
;
A
#
# COMPACT_ATOMS: atom_id res chain seq x y z
N MET A 1 10.98 -31.72 -71.88
CA MET A 1 10.68 -30.80 -73.00
C MET A 1 10.74 -29.40 -72.43
N GLN A 2 11.62 -28.47 -72.81
CA GLN A 2 12.61 -28.39 -73.90
C GLN A 2 13.90 -27.77 -73.35
N LEU A 3 15.00 -28.52 -73.42
CA LEU A 3 16.27 -27.96 -73.88
C LEU A 3 16.07 -27.52 -75.33
N ILE A 4 16.61 -26.35 -75.70
CA ILE A 4 17.09 -25.92 -77.03
C ILE A 4 16.95 -24.40 -77.10
N ALA A 5 18.10 -23.71 -77.10
CA ALA A 5 18.43 -22.56 -77.97
C ALA A 5 19.63 -21.80 -77.38
N CYS A 6 20.82 -22.39 -77.44
CA CYS A 6 22.08 -21.67 -77.25
C CYS A 6 22.89 -21.79 -78.54
N ALA A 7 22.42 -21.13 -79.61
CA ALA A 7 23.19 -20.90 -80.83
C ALA A 7 22.43 -19.94 -81.75
N SER A 8 22.74 -18.64 -81.66
CA SER A 8 22.81 -17.72 -82.81
C SER A 8 22.86 -16.27 -82.32
N LEU A 9 24.07 -15.69 -82.31
CA LEU A 9 24.38 -14.32 -82.75
C LEU A 9 25.80 -13.97 -82.27
N VAL A 10 26.78 -14.39 -83.07
CA VAL A 10 28.12 -13.80 -83.10
C VAL A 10 28.14 -12.86 -84.31
N PRO A 11 28.50 -11.57 -84.20
CA PRO A 11 29.20 -10.89 -85.26
C PRO A 11 30.68 -11.26 -85.17
N GLN A 12 31.22 -11.72 -86.29
CA GLN A 12 32.60 -12.16 -86.46
C GLN A 12 33.58 -11.06 -86.02
N PHE A 13 34.49 -11.38 -85.10
CA PHE A 13 35.87 -10.87 -85.13
C PHE A 13 36.84 -11.94 -84.62
N VAL A 14 37.91 -12.06 -85.38
CA VAL A 14 39.02 -13.02 -85.31
C VAL A 14 39.74 -12.98 -83.96
N GLY A 15 40.06 -14.14 -83.36
CA GLY A 15 40.94 -14.17 -82.20
C GLY A 15 40.98 -15.50 -81.46
N ARG A 16 41.86 -16.40 -81.90
CA ARG A 16 42.12 -17.71 -81.32
C ARG A 16 42.88 -17.59 -79.99
N GLN A 17 42.22 -17.12 -78.93
CA GLN A 17 42.67 -17.23 -77.53
C GLN A 17 41.45 -17.02 -76.62
N SER A 18 40.90 -18.05 -75.95
CA SER A 18 40.14 -17.91 -74.68
C SER A 18 39.29 -19.13 -74.23
N GLU A 19 39.48 -20.36 -74.72
CA GLU A 19 38.68 -21.49 -74.19
C GLU A 19 38.88 -21.71 -72.67
N GLU A 20 40.09 -21.49 -72.13
CA GLU A 20 40.32 -21.50 -70.68
C GLU A 20 39.72 -20.28 -69.94
N SER A 21 39.56 -19.13 -70.61
CA SER A 21 39.04 -17.91 -70.01
C SER A 21 37.51 -17.97 -69.90
N ASN A 22 36.82 -18.50 -70.91
CA ASN A 22 35.36 -18.62 -70.92
C ASN A 22 34.84 -19.65 -69.91
N MET A 23 35.58 -20.74 -69.68
CA MET A 23 35.20 -21.74 -68.66
C MET A 23 35.43 -21.21 -67.24
N LYS A 24 36.52 -20.48 -66.98
CA LYS A 24 36.76 -19.80 -65.69
C LYS A 24 35.75 -18.66 -65.45
N TYR A 25 35.30 -17.97 -66.49
CA TYR A 25 34.27 -16.93 -66.40
C TYR A 25 32.88 -17.53 -66.13
N CYS A 26 32.52 -18.63 -66.78
CA CYS A 26 31.26 -19.34 -66.51
C CYS A 26 31.23 -19.98 -65.12
N ILE A 27 32.34 -20.58 -64.65
CA ILE A 27 32.43 -21.12 -63.29
C ILE A 27 32.37 -20.00 -62.25
N ARG A 28 33.03 -18.85 -62.48
CA ARG A 28 32.89 -17.67 -61.60
C ARG A 28 31.47 -17.12 -61.55
N GLN A 29 30.78 -17.06 -62.70
CA GLN A 29 29.39 -16.63 -62.78
C GLN A 29 28.46 -17.63 -62.06
N ILE A 30 28.61 -18.94 -62.28
CA ILE A 30 27.79 -19.97 -61.60
C ILE A 30 28.05 -19.97 -60.09
N ILE A 31 29.29 -19.75 -59.64
CA ILE A 31 29.62 -19.62 -58.22
C ILE A 31 29.10 -18.29 -57.65
N GLN A 32 29.18 -17.16 -58.36
CA GLN A 32 28.63 -15.87 -57.92
C GLN A 32 27.09 -15.88 -57.86
N TRP A 33 26.41 -16.46 -58.85
CA TRP A 33 24.96 -16.60 -58.85
C TRP A 33 24.48 -17.70 -57.88
N GLY A 34 25.25 -18.77 -57.70
CA GLY A 34 24.98 -19.82 -56.71
C GLY A 34 25.13 -19.33 -55.26
N LEU A 35 26.14 -18.50 -54.96
CA LEU A 35 26.28 -17.85 -53.65
C LEU A 35 25.23 -16.75 -53.44
N ALA A 36 24.82 -16.03 -54.48
CA ALA A 36 23.74 -15.05 -54.37
C ALA A 36 22.37 -15.70 -54.08
N LEU A 37 22.11 -16.91 -54.57
CA LEU A 37 20.90 -17.68 -54.26
C LEU A 37 20.89 -18.27 -52.84
N VAL A 38 22.05 -18.64 -52.28
CA VAL A 38 22.17 -19.10 -50.88
C VAL A 38 22.02 -17.93 -49.91
N LEU A 39 22.41 -16.71 -50.29
CA LEU A 39 22.22 -15.48 -49.49
C LEU A 39 20.81 -14.87 -49.59
N LEU A 40 19.96 -15.38 -50.50
CA LEU A 40 18.55 -14.99 -50.65
C LEU A 40 17.58 -16.03 -50.04
N ALA A 41 18.07 -17.08 -49.40
CA ALA A 41 17.23 -17.86 -48.51
C ALA A 41 16.77 -16.91 -47.39
N PRO A 42 15.47 -16.60 -47.24
CA PRO A 42 15.01 -15.91 -46.05
C PRO A 42 15.51 -16.76 -44.88
N GLY A 43 16.38 -16.18 -44.06
CA GLY A 43 16.83 -16.85 -42.85
C GLY A 43 15.60 -17.40 -42.14
N PHE A 44 15.64 -18.67 -41.76
CA PHE A 44 14.60 -19.30 -40.95
C PHE A 44 14.35 -18.38 -39.75
N SER A 45 13.34 -17.52 -39.83
CA SER A 45 13.04 -16.55 -38.80
C SER A 45 12.12 -17.26 -37.83
N TRP A 46 12.69 -17.95 -36.85
CA TRP A 46 11.96 -18.66 -35.81
C TRP A 46 10.98 -17.70 -35.14
N GLY A 47 9.69 -17.97 -35.27
CA GLY A 47 8.65 -17.07 -34.78
C GLY A 47 7.93 -17.75 -33.65
N HIS A 48 7.63 -16.87 -32.71
CA HIS A 48 7.41 -17.19 -31.33
C HIS A 48 6.27 -16.32 -30.85
N GLY A 49 5.55 -16.77 -29.84
CA GLY A 49 4.35 -16.09 -29.43
C GLY A 49 3.75 -16.66 -28.18
N ALA A 50 2.81 -15.88 -27.64
CA ALA A 50 2.13 -16.18 -26.41
C ALA A 50 0.74 -15.56 -26.41
N VAL A 51 -0.12 -16.07 -25.55
CA VAL A 51 -1.48 -15.53 -25.40
C VAL A 51 -1.42 -14.23 -24.61
N ASP A 52 -1.92 -13.13 -25.18
CA ASP A 52 -2.07 -11.85 -24.48
C ASP A 52 -3.52 -11.56 -24.06
N ILE A 53 -4.50 -12.19 -24.71
CA ILE A 53 -5.91 -12.13 -24.32
C ILE A 53 -6.49 -13.54 -24.26
N PRO A 54 -7.04 -13.96 -23.12
CA PRO A 54 -6.69 -13.51 -21.77
C PRO A 54 -5.19 -13.73 -21.50
N VAL A 55 -4.53 -12.81 -20.78
CA VAL A 55 -3.06 -12.81 -20.67
C VAL A 55 -2.50 -14.09 -20.06
N ALA A 56 -1.50 -14.69 -20.69
CA ALA A 56 -0.80 -15.87 -20.17
C ALA A 56 0.09 -15.51 -18.97
N ARG A 57 0.34 -16.47 -18.07
CA ARG A 57 1.15 -16.30 -16.85
C ARG A 57 2.46 -15.57 -17.11
N GLN A 58 3.27 -16.08 -18.03
CA GLN A 58 4.57 -15.52 -18.34
C GLN A 58 4.48 -14.13 -18.98
N VAL A 59 3.43 -13.87 -19.77
CA VAL A 59 3.19 -12.56 -20.38
C VAL A 59 2.78 -11.55 -19.32
N LYS A 60 1.89 -11.93 -18.40
CA LYS A 60 1.50 -11.09 -17.26
C LYS A 60 2.73 -10.73 -16.43
N CYS A 61 3.60 -11.70 -16.15
CA CYS A 61 4.82 -11.45 -15.40
C CYS A 61 5.87 -10.66 -16.17
N LYS A 62 5.84 -10.64 -17.51
CA LYS A 62 6.67 -9.74 -18.32
C LYS A 62 6.18 -8.29 -18.25
N LEU A 63 4.88 -8.08 -18.15
CA LEU A 63 4.25 -6.77 -18.02
C LEU A 63 4.37 -6.19 -16.60
N VAL A 64 4.55 -7.06 -15.61
CA VAL A 64 4.79 -6.67 -14.22
C VAL A 64 6.31 -6.57 -14.03
N ASP A 65 6.82 -5.33 -14.00
CA ASP A 65 8.24 -5.08 -13.76
C ASP A 65 8.70 -5.59 -12.37
N GLY A 66 10.00 -5.63 -12.13
CA GLY A 66 10.58 -5.91 -10.82
C GLY A 66 11.20 -7.30 -10.64
N VAL A 67 11.21 -8.17 -11.67
CA VAL A 67 11.88 -9.49 -11.57
C VAL A 67 13.38 -9.37 -11.29
N TRP A 68 13.99 -8.26 -11.73
CA TRP A 68 15.39 -7.92 -11.48
C TRP A 68 15.62 -7.15 -10.16
N GLY A 69 14.56 -6.93 -9.39
CA GLY A 69 14.59 -6.28 -8.09
C GLY A 69 15.15 -7.18 -6.98
N PRO A 70 14.86 -6.83 -5.71
CA PRO A 70 15.33 -7.60 -4.55
C PRO A 70 14.98 -9.09 -4.62
N ILE A 71 15.91 -9.93 -4.15
CA ILE A 71 15.79 -11.40 -4.22
C ILE A 71 14.69 -11.99 -3.32
N ASP A 72 14.11 -11.20 -2.43
CA ASP A 72 12.92 -11.58 -1.66
C ASP A 72 11.62 -11.38 -2.46
N GLY A 73 11.71 -10.92 -3.71
CA GLY A 73 10.56 -10.69 -4.60
C GLY A 73 9.75 -9.45 -4.25
N SER A 74 10.18 -8.64 -3.27
CA SER A 74 9.45 -7.43 -2.84
C SER A 74 9.24 -6.41 -3.97
N GLY A 75 10.12 -6.40 -4.97
CA GLY A 75 9.98 -5.58 -6.17
C GLY A 75 8.87 -6.02 -7.14
N ILE A 76 8.31 -7.23 -6.98
CA ILE A 76 7.29 -7.78 -7.89
C ILE A 76 5.90 -7.55 -7.29
N SER A 77 5.13 -6.68 -7.94
CA SER A 77 3.83 -6.24 -7.44
C SER A 77 2.74 -7.29 -7.58
N ASP A 78 2.77 -8.09 -8.64
CA ASP A 78 1.83 -9.19 -8.84
C ASP A 78 2.19 -10.41 -8.00
N LEU A 79 1.23 -10.90 -7.21
CA LEU A 79 1.47 -11.97 -6.24
C LEU A 79 1.79 -13.32 -6.91
N GLY A 80 1.14 -13.64 -8.02
CA GLY A 80 1.40 -14.88 -8.75
C GLY A 80 2.78 -14.85 -9.40
N CYS A 81 3.14 -13.70 -9.98
CA CYS A 81 4.47 -13.49 -10.54
C CYS A 81 5.56 -13.53 -9.46
N ARG A 82 5.29 -12.96 -8.27
CA ARG A 82 6.20 -13.02 -7.13
C ARG A 82 6.39 -14.45 -6.64
N ASP A 83 5.31 -15.20 -6.44
CA ASP A 83 5.37 -16.61 -6.05
C ASP A 83 6.19 -17.43 -7.06
N SER A 84 5.95 -17.23 -8.36
CA SER A 84 6.71 -17.88 -9.44
C SER A 84 8.20 -17.51 -9.39
N ALA A 85 8.53 -16.23 -9.19
CA ALA A 85 9.94 -15.82 -9.07
C ALA A 85 10.62 -16.43 -7.83
N LEU A 86 9.91 -16.55 -6.71
CA LEU A 86 10.47 -17.11 -5.47
C LEU A 86 10.79 -18.62 -5.55
N VAL A 87 10.33 -19.32 -6.60
CA VAL A 87 10.74 -20.70 -6.88
C VAL A 87 12.24 -20.81 -7.13
N PHE A 88 12.86 -19.77 -7.70
CA PHE A 88 14.27 -19.80 -8.07
C PHE A 88 15.16 -19.04 -7.07
N ALA A 89 16.40 -19.51 -6.92
CA ALA A 89 17.37 -18.92 -6.00
C ALA A 89 18.14 -17.73 -6.59
N THR A 90 18.29 -17.64 -7.92
CA THR A 90 19.11 -16.61 -8.57
C THR A 90 18.27 -15.67 -9.43
N ALA A 91 18.67 -14.41 -9.56
CA ALA A 91 17.97 -13.43 -10.39
C ALA A 91 17.87 -13.85 -11.87
N ALA A 92 18.91 -14.49 -12.41
CA ALA A 92 18.94 -14.96 -13.80
C ALA A 92 17.91 -16.08 -14.05
N ASP A 93 17.83 -17.05 -13.14
CA ASP A 93 16.86 -18.16 -13.26
C ASP A 93 15.41 -17.65 -13.16
N ARG A 94 15.17 -16.63 -12.33
CA ARG A 94 13.85 -15.97 -12.18
C ARG A 94 13.40 -15.24 -13.43
N ALA A 95 14.34 -14.51 -14.04
CA ALA A 95 14.06 -13.72 -15.23
C ALA A 95 13.84 -14.60 -16.46
N TYR A 96 14.47 -15.77 -16.55
CA TYR A 96 14.42 -16.62 -17.74
C TYR A 96 13.01 -16.95 -18.26
N PRO A 97 12.05 -17.48 -17.46
CA PRO A 97 10.69 -17.74 -17.96
C PRO A 97 9.94 -16.48 -18.41
N ILE A 98 10.33 -15.31 -17.91
CA ILE A 98 9.69 -14.02 -18.18
C ILE A 98 10.31 -13.37 -19.42
N ASP A 99 11.63 -13.37 -19.55
CA ASP A 99 12.32 -12.86 -20.74
C ASP A 99 12.07 -13.74 -21.96
N GLN A 100 11.88 -15.03 -21.75
CA GLN A 100 11.43 -15.99 -22.77
C GLN A 100 9.90 -16.10 -22.84
N TRP A 101 9.17 -15.01 -22.58
CA TRP A 101 7.69 -14.99 -22.55
C TRP A 101 7.06 -15.56 -23.83
N HIS A 102 7.75 -15.43 -24.96
CA HIS A 102 7.32 -15.85 -26.30
C HIS A 102 7.73 -17.30 -26.65
N GLU A 103 8.53 -17.97 -25.81
CA GLU A 103 9.11 -19.29 -26.08
C GLU A 103 8.83 -20.28 -24.94
N VAL A 104 7.59 -20.34 -24.45
CA VAL A 104 7.14 -21.48 -23.65
C VAL A 104 6.81 -22.61 -24.61
N ALA A 105 7.84 -23.36 -25.00
CA ALA A 105 7.79 -24.24 -26.16
C ALA A 105 8.33 -25.66 -25.88
N LYS A 106 7.90 -26.61 -26.72
CA LYS A 106 8.40 -27.99 -26.75
C LYS A 106 8.51 -28.45 -28.20
N GLN A 107 9.67 -29.01 -28.55
CA GLN A 107 9.88 -29.66 -29.85
C GLN A 107 9.40 -31.11 -29.78
N ILE A 108 8.48 -31.45 -30.67
CA ILE A 108 7.96 -32.81 -30.83
C ILE A 108 7.95 -33.07 -32.33
N ALA A 109 8.90 -33.86 -32.83
CA ALA A 109 9.07 -34.06 -34.27
C ALA A 109 7.85 -34.77 -34.91
N PRO A 110 7.59 -34.56 -36.21
CA PRO A 110 6.59 -35.36 -36.94
C PRO A 110 6.95 -36.86 -36.93
N PRO A 111 5.95 -37.76 -36.93
CA PRO A 111 4.51 -37.48 -36.89
C PRO A 111 3.96 -37.26 -35.46
N ASP A 112 4.80 -37.38 -34.43
CA ASP A 112 4.39 -37.49 -33.02
C ASP A 112 3.64 -36.25 -32.49
N TYR A 113 3.84 -35.04 -33.05
CA TYR A 113 3.06 -33.88 -32.64
C TYR A 113 1.56 -34.00 -32.96
N ASN A 114 1.15 -34.89 -33.88
CA ASN A 114 -0.25 -35.15 -34.20
C ASN A 114 -0.88 -36.20 -33.27
N ASP A 115 -0.07 -36.91 -32.49
CA ASP A 115 -0.53 -37.92 -31.54
C ASP A 115 -0.66 -37.30 -30.15
N ASP A 116 -1.90 -37.11 -29.69
CA ASP A 116 -2.21 -36.55 -28.39
C ASP A 116 -1.55 -37.33 -27.23
N ALA A 117 -1.37 -38.66 -27.34
CA ALA A 117 -0.70 -39.44 -26.31
C ALA A 117 0.80 -39.16 -26.26
N LYS A 118 1.44 -38.98 -27.42
CA LYS A 118 2.86 -38.58 -27.52
C LYS A 118 3.10 -37.18 -26.98
N VAL A 119 2.20 -36.24 -27.29
CA VAL A 119 2.26 -34.87 -26.76
C VAL A 119 2.14 -34.86 -25.24
N ARG A 120 1.17 -35.61 -24.69
CA ARG A 120 0.99 -35.74 -23.24
C ARG A 120 2.15 -36.45 -22.55
N ALA A 121 2.82 -37.37 -23.23
CA ALA A 121 4.04 -38.00 -22.70
C ALA A 121 5.24 -37.04 -22.70
N ALA A 122 5.37 -36.18 -23.71
CA ALA A 122 6.43 -35.18 -23.81
C ALA A 122 6.24 -34.01 -22.83
N ILE A 123 4.99 -33.70 -22.49
CA ILE A 123 4.58 -32.66 -21.54
C ILE A 123 3.71 -33.33 -20.47
N PRO A 124 4.29 -34.01 -19.47
CA PRO A 124 3.52 -34.76 -18.48
C PRO A 124 2.66 -33.85 -17.59
N ASP A 125 1.69 -34.46 -16.90
CA ASP A 125 0.86 -33.80 -15.88
C ASP A 125 1.72 -33.01 -14.88
N GLY A 126 1.25 -31.80 -14.54
CA GLY A 126 1.99 -30.86 -13.69
C GLY A 126 3.08 -30.06 -14.40
N HIS A 127 3.28 -30.25 -15.70
CA HIS A 127 4.29 -29.54 -16.49
C HIS A 127 3.72 -28.81 -17.73
N LEU A 128 2.40 -28.62 -17.77
CA LEU A 128 1.72 -28.05 -18.93
C LEU A 128 2.10 -26.59 -19.17
N CYS A 129 2.17 -25.79 -18.10
CA CYS A 129 2.35 -24.34 -18.19
C CYS A 129 3.82 -23.94 -18.43
N SER A 130 4.77 -24.85 -18.20
CA SER A 130 6.18 -24.70 -18.59
C SER A 130 6.53 -25.37 -19.93
N ALA A 131 5.58 -26.06 -20.56
CA ALA A 131 5.85 -26.99 -21.66
C ALA A 131 6.88 -28.09 -21.31
N ALA A 132 6.97 -28.46 -20.03
CA ALA A 132 8.00 -29.35 -19.49
C ALA A 132 9.44 -28.88 -19.77
N ASP A 133 9.67 -27.58 -19.76
CA ASP A 133 11.00 -26.96 -19.71
C ASP A 133 11.41 -26.73 -18.24
N PRO A 134 12.47 -27.38 -17.74
CA PRO A 134 12.91 -27.20 -16.35
C PRO A 134 13.35 -25.76 -16.04
N LYS A 135 13.72 -24.95 -17.02
CA LYS A 135 14.04 -23.53 -16.79
C LYS A 135 12.79 -22.65 -16.65
N LYS A 136 11.60 -23.19 -16.93
CA LYS A 136 10.33 -22.48 -16.89
C LYS A 136 9.33 -23.11 -15.91
N HIS A 137 9.79 -24.07 -15.08
CA HIS A 137 8.94 -24.85 -14.17
C HIS A 137 8.19 -24.00 -13.12
N SER A 138 8.63 -22.77 -12.84
CA SER A 138 7.88 -21.87 -11.96
C SER A 138 6.49 -21.52 -12.50
N LEU A 139 6.29 -21.58 -13.83
CA LEU A 139 5.00 -21.33 -14.46
C LEU A 139 3.98 -22.44 -14.14
N ASP A 140 4.43 -23.62 -13.70
CA ASP A 140 3.57 -24.72 -13.23
C ASP A 140 3.15 -24.60 -11.77
N LEU A 141 3.65 -23.59 -11.03
CA LEU A 141 3.41 -23.44 -9.61
C LEU A 141 1.91 -23.42 -9.29
N ALA A 142 1.50 -24.33 -8.40
CA ALA A 142 0.14 -24.38 -7.87
C ALA A 142 -0.02 -23.32 -6.76
N THR A 143 -0.46 -22.13 -7.13
CA THR A 143 -0.71 -21.03 -6.20
C THR A 143 -2.08 -20.38 -6.48
N PRO A 144 -2.85 -19.99 -5.45
CA PRO A 144 -4.08 -19.23 -5.64
C PRO A 144 -3.82 -17.80 -6.18
N ASN A 145 -2.56 -17.35 -6.18
CA ASN A 145 -2.16 -15.97 -6.37
C ASN A 145 -1.97 -15.56 -7.83
N TRP A 146 -2.04 -16.50 -8.78
CA TRP A 146 -2.04 -16.16 -10.19
C TRP A 146 -3.12 -15.12 -10.51
N TYR A 147 -2.73 -14.07 -11.22
CA TYR A 147 -3.63 -13.04 -11.72
C TYR A 147 -4.69 -13.66 -12.62
N LYS A 148 -5.95 -13.41 -12.30
CA LYS A 148 -7.08 -13.95 -13.06
C LYS A 148 -7.69 -12.84 -13.89
N THR A 149 -7.55 -12.95 -15.20
CA THR A 149 -8.17 -11.99 -16.13
C THR A 149 -9.69 -12.14 -16.03
N PRO A 150 -10.46 -11.07 -15.72
CA PRO A 150 -11.91 -11.11 -15.81
C PRO A 150 -12.32 -11.28 -17.28
N VAL A 151 -13.11 -12.30 -17.56
CA VAL A 151 -13.60 -12.61 -18.91
C VAL A 151 -15.11 -12.42 -18.92
N ARG A 152 -15.56 -11.45 -19.72
CA ARG A 152 -16.97 -11.31 -20.09
C ARG A 152 -17.19 -12.01 -21.42
N LEU A 153 -18.21 -12.87 -21.44
CA LEU A 153 -18.58 -13.58 -22.66
C LEU A 153 -19.43 -12.66 -23.54
N HIS A 154 -19.17 -12.68 -24.84
CA HIS A 154 -20.01 -12.03 -25.85
C HIS A 154 -20.63 -13.14 -26.70
N ASP A 155 -21.96 -13.22 -26.71
CA ASP A 155 -22.73 -14.29 -27.37
C ASP A 155 -22.24 -15.71 -26.99
N GLY A 156 -21.93 -15.90 -25.70
CA GLY A 156 -21.41 -17.16 -25.16
C GLY A 156 -19.98 -17.50 -25.58
N LYS A 157 -19.23 -16.54 -26.14
CA LYS A 157 -17.85 -16.73 -26.60
C LYS A 157 -16.87 -15.85 -25.83
N MET A 158 -15.67 -16.38 -25.68
CA MET A 158 -14.49 -15.68 -25.18
C MET A 158 -13.55 -15.39 -26.33
N THR A 159 -13.09 -14.15 -26.43
CA THR A 159 -12.00 -13.79 -27.34
C THR A 159 -10.67 -14.33 -26.81
N VAL A 160 -9.95 -15.08 -27.66
CA VAL A 160 -8.59 -15.56 -27.40
C VAL A 160 -7.67 -15.00 -28.46
N ARG A 161 -6.60 -14.31 -28.04
CA ARG A 161 -5.60 -13.70 -28.91
C ARG A 161 -4.21 -14.19 -28.54
N LEU A 162 -3.50 -14.70 -29.55
CA LEU A 162 -2.09 -15.04 -29.46
C LEU A 162 -1.29 -14.04 -30.27
N ILE A 163 -0.39 -13.33 -29.60
CA ILE A 163 0.55 -12.38 -30.20
C ILE A 163 1.86 -13.09 -30.53
N GLY A 164 2.56 -12.61 -31.55
CA GLY A 164 3.84 -13.19 -31.91
C GLY A 164 4.82 -12.24 -32.58
N THR A 165 6.08 -12.64 -32.57
CA THR A 165 7.21 -11.94 -33.19
C THR A 165 7.26 -12.15 -34.70
N GLN A 166 6.65 -13.22 -35.22
CA GLN A 166 6.51 -13.49 -36.65
C GLN A 166 5.46 -14.60 -36.84
N PRO A 167 4.59 -14.55 -37.87
CA PRO A 167 3.71 -15.68 -38.19
C PRO A 167 4.51 -16.90 -38.69
N HIS A 168 4.19 -18.08 -38.15
CA HIS A 168 4.68 -19.38 -38.65
C HIS A 168 3.52 -20.20 -39.19
N LEU A 169 3.58 -20.45 -40.49
CA LEU A 169 2.59 -21.19 -41.26
C LEU A 169 3.31 -22.24 -42.10
N PRO A 170 2.76 -23.45 -42.26
CA PRO A 170 1.49 -23.92 -41.71
C PRO A 170 1.58 -24.33 -40.22
N GLY A 171 0.43 -24.41 -39.56
CA GLY A 171 0.30 -24.76 -38.15
C GLY A 171 -1.13 -25.09 -37.76
N PHE A 172 -1.39 -25.33 -36.47
CA PHE A 172 -2.74 -25.39 -35.91
C PHE A 172 -2.77 -24.92 -34.46
N PHE A 173 -3.96 -24.58 -33.98
CA PHE A 173 -4.25 -24.23 -32.60
C PHE A 173 -5.16 -25.27 -31.96
N LYS A 174 -4.88 -25.61 -30.70
CA LYS A 174 -5.83 -26.27 -29.80
C LYS A 174 -5.98 -25.42 -28.54
N ILE A 175 -7.21 -25.02 -28.24
CA ILE A 175 -7.54 -24.18 -27.09
C ILE A 175 -8.41 -24.99 -26.15
N TYR A 176 -7.96 -25.11 -24.90
CA TYR A 176 -8.58 -25.91 -23.86
C TYR A 176 -9.00 -25.03 -22.70
N LEU A 177 -10.08 -25.43 -22.01
CA LEU A 177 -10.53 -24.79 -20.79
C LEU A 177 -10.53 -25.81 -19.66
N SER A 178 -10.05 -25.42 -18.48
CA SER A 178 -10.13 -26.29 -17.31
C SER A 178 -11.59 -26.55 -16.91
N LYS A 179 -11.86 -27.81 -16.56
CA LYS A 179 -13.11 -28.26 -15.97
C LYS A 179 -13.47 -27.42 -14.76
N ALA A 180 -14.76 -27.26 -14.50
CA ALA A 180 -15.25 -26.47 -13.35
C ALA A 180 -14.78 -27.03 -11.99
N SER A 181 -14.40 -28.31 -11.93
CA SER A 181 -13.86 -28.96 -10.73
C SER A 181 -12.40 -28.59 -10.42
N TYR A 182 -11.67 -27.98 -11.35
CA TYR A 182 -10.27 -27.61 -11.13
C TYR A 182 -10.16 -26.31 -10.32
N SER A 183 -9.56 -26.39 -9.13
CA SER A 183 -9.49 -25.27 -8.17
C SER A 183 -8.30 -24.33 -8.38
N GLY A 184 -7.34 -24.67 -9.26
CA GLY A 184 -6.09 -23.90 -9.44
C GLY A 184 -5.06 -24.06 -8.33
N THR A 185 -5.36 -24.84 -7.29
CA THR A 185 -4.47 -25.05 -6.13
C THR A 185 -3.71 -26.37 -6.16
N GLN A 186 -3.83 -27.12 -7.27
CA GLN A 186 -3.11 -28.37 -7.53
C GLN A 186 -2.40 -28.25 -8.87
N PRO A 187 -1.33 -29.01 -9.13
CA PRO A 187 -0.69 -29.03 -10.45
C PRO A 187 -1.70 -29.40 -11.54
N LEU A 188 -1.74 -28.62 -12.62
CA LEU A 188 -2.68 -28.81 -13.74
C LEU A 188 -2.37 -30.13 -14.46
N LYS A 189 -3.41 -30.93 -14.73
CA LYS A 189 -3.31 -32.17 -15.48
C LYS A 189 -4.02 -32.07 -16.81
N TRP A 190 -3.62 -32.91 -17.75
CA TRP A 190 -4.33 -33.06 -19.01
C TRP A 190 -5.77 -33.55 -18.86
N SER A 191 -6.05 -34.30 -17.80
CA SER A 191 -7.41 -34.77 -17.48
C SER A 191 -8.31 -33.67 -16.92
N ASP A 192 -7.74 -32.53 -16.51
CA ASP A 192 -8.48 -31.36 -16.03
C ASP A 192 -8.97 -30.47 -17.18
N LEU A 193 -8.57 -30.74 -18.42
CA LEU A 193 -8.81 -29.89 -19.59
C LEU A 193 -9.86 -30.47 -20.53
N ASP A 194 -10.77 -29.63 -20.99
CA ASP A 194 -11.69 -29.91 -22.09
C ASP A 194 -11.27 -29.10 -23.33
N LEU A 195 -11.24 -29.73 -24.51
CA LEU A 195 -10.92 -29.05 -25.77
C LEU A 195 -12.12 -28.19 -26.20
N MET A 196 -11.91 -26.88 -26.31
CA MET A 196 -12.96 -25.90 -26.67
C MET A 196 -12.92 -25.53 -28.16
N HIS A 197 -11.72 -25.46 -28.74
CA HIS A 197 -11.53 -25.04 -30.12
C HIS A 197 -10.29 -25.69 -30.74
N GLU A 198 -10.41 -26.04 -32.01
CA GLU A 198 -9.31 -26.44 -32.88
C GLU A 198 -9.40 -25.64 -34.17
N GLY A 199 -8.31 -25.02 -34.60
CA GLY A 199 -8.33 -24.06 -35.71
C GLY A 199 -7.00 -23.89 -36.43
N SER A 200 -7.06 -23.39 -37.66
CA SER A 200 -5.89 -23.07 -38.49
C SER A 200 -5.37 -21.66 -38.18
N PRO A 201 -4.05 -21.40 -38.24
CA PRO A 201 -3.43 -20.08 -38.09
C PRO A 201 -3.68 -19.13 -39.28
N GLU A 202 -4.73 -19.34 -40.09
CA GLU A 202 -5.02 -18.51 -41.28
C GLU A 202 -5.50 -17.09 -40.93
N ASN A 203 -5.94 -16.84 -39.70
CA ASN A 203 -6.43 -15.54 -39.24
C ASN A 203 -5.31 -14.66 -38.64
N TYR A 204 -4.15 -14.62 -39.28
CA TYR A 204 -3.06 -13.71 -38.89
C TYR A 204 -3.42 -12.26 -39.22
N ARG A 205 -3.24 -11.38 -38.25
CA ARG A 205 -3.65 -9.97 -38.30
C ARG A 205 -2.57 -9.05 -37.75
N THR A 206 -2.56 -7.82 -38.26
CA THR A 206 -1.66 -6.73 -37.84
C THR A 206 -2.41 -5.43 -37.56
N ASP A 207 -3.73 -5.44 -37.71
CA ASP A 207 -4.63 -4.30 -37.58
C ASP A 207 -5.14 -4.15 -36.14
N TRP A 208 -4.22 -3.87 -35.20
CA TRP A 208 -4.56 -3.55 -33.82
C TRP A 208 -4.93 -2.07 -33.63
N ALA A 209 -5.87 -1.79 -32.73
CA ALA A 209 -6.14 -0.43 -32.26
C ALA A 209 -5.03 0.08 -31.33
N SER A 210 -4.52 -0.80 -30.46
CA SER A 210 -3.38 -0.55 -29.58
C SER A 210 -2.59 -1.85 -29.40
N PRO A 211 -1.29 -1.89 -29.75
CA PRO A 211 -0.46 -3.07 -29.55
C PRO A 211 -0.11 -3.27 -28.06
N PRO A 212 0.15 -4.52 -27.62
CA PRO A 212 0.62 -4.78 -26.26
C PRO A 212 1.96 -4.09 -26.00
N ALA A 213 2.18 -3.65 -24.75
CA ALA A 213 3.41 -2.98 -24.31
C ALA A 213 4.59 -3.96 -24.10
N LEU A 214 4.84 -4.80 -25.10
CA LEU A 214 5.95 -5.76 -25.15
C LEU A 214 6.92 -5.34 -26.24
N THR A 215 8.04 -4.78 -25.83
CA THR A 215 9.03 -4.20 -26.75
C THR A 215 10.20 -5.13 -27.03
N GLU A 216 10.45 -6.13 -26.17
CA GLU A 216 11.62 -7.01 -26.25
C GLU A 216 11.20 -8.50 -26.13
N PRO A 217 11.21 -9.26 -27.24
CA PRO A 217 11.23 -8.78 -28.63
C PRO A 217 9.92 -8.06 -29.01
N PRO A 218 9.94 -7.23 -30.06
CA PRO A 218 8.73 -6.54 -30.51
C PRO A 218 7.70 -7.50 -31.10
N VAL A 219 6.43 -7.27 -30.77
CA VAL A 219 5.29 -7.99 -31.34
C VAL A 219 5.00 -7.49 -32.76
N LYS A 220 4.82 -8.40 -33.72
CA LYS A 220 4.58 -8.07 -35.13
C LYS A 220 3.16 -8.31 -35.62
N GLY A 221 2.40 -9.18 -34.96
CA GLY A 221 1.02 -9.47 -35.29
C GLY A 221 0.38 -10.41 -34.28
N PHE A 222 -0.84 -10.86 -34.59
CA PHE A 222 -1.61 -11.73 -33.74
C PHE A 222 -2.53 -12.66 -34.52
N PHE A 223 -2.94 -13.75 -33.87
CA PHE A 223 -4.07 -14.59 -34.25
C PHE A 223 -5.19 -14.37 -33.26
N GLN A 224 -6.44 -14.29 -33.72
CA GLN A 224 -7.61 -14.13 -32.84
C GLN A 224 -8.69 -15.17 -33.14
N PHE A 225 -9.28 -15.70 -32.08
CA PHE A 225 -10.33 -16.71 -32.12
C PHE A 225 -11.48 -16.31 -31.18
N GLU A 226 -12.71 -16.55 -31.60
CA GLU A 226 -13.89 -16.44 -30.74
C GLU A 226 -14.29 -17.85 -30.29
N VAL A 227 -13.88 -18.20 -29.08
CA VAL A 227 -13.98 -19.55 -28.52
C VAL A 227 -15.29 -19.70 -27.77
N ALA A 228 -16.14 -20.64 -28.19
CA ALA A 228 -17.39 -20.94 -27.50
C ALA A 228 -17.10 -21.50 -26.10
N VAL A 229 -17.78 -20.95 -25.10
CA VAL A 229 -17.70 -21.40 -23.71
C VAL A 229 -18.97 -22.18 -23.37
N PRO A 230 -18.89 -23.33 -22.68
CA PRO A 230 -20.08 -24.11 -22.33
C PRO A 230 -21.13 -23.26 -21.57
N PRO A 231 -22.43 -23.38 -21.91
CA PRO A 231 -23.48 -22.63 -21.25
C PRO A 231 -23.45 -22.80 -19.72
N GLY A 232 -23.61 -21.70 -18.99
CA GLY A 232 -23.60 -21.68 -17.53
C GLY A 232 -22.21 -21.82 -16.89
N ARG A 233 -21.12 -21.90 -17.67
CA ARG A 233 -19.76 -21.89 -17.12
C ARG A 233 -19.42 -20.50 -16.56
N THR A 234 -19.13 -20.45 -15.26
CA THR A 234 -18.71 -19.23 -14.55
C THR A 234 -17.58 -19.54 -13.55
N GLY A 235 -16.94 -18.51 -13.01
CA GLY A 235 -15.90 -18.62 -11.98
C GLY A 235 -14.50 -18.86 -12.53
N ASN A 236 -13.58 -19.24 -11.65
CA ASN A 236 -12.17 -19.39 -12.00
C ASN A 236 -11.94 -20.54 -12.99
N ALA A 237 -10.96 -20.37 -13.87
CA ALA A 237 -10.51 -21.40 -14.80
C ALA A 237 -9.06 -21.15 -15.24
N VAL A 238 -8.45 -22.16 -15.84
CA VAL A 238 -7.23 -22.01 -16.64
C VAL A 238 -7.58 -22.25 -18.10
N LEU A 239 -7.25 -21.28 -18.94
CA LEU A 239 -7.21 -21.43 -20.39
C LEU A 239 -5.84 -21.98 -20.76
N PHE A 240 -5.80 -23.09 -21.49
CA PHE A 240 -4.56 -23.68 -21.97
C PHE A 240 -4.55 -23.65 -23.50
N VAL A 241 -3.56 -22.99 -24.09
CA VAL A 241 -3.45 -22.81 -25.54
C VAL A 241 -2.20 -23.49 -26.06
N ARG A 242 -2.38 -24.36 -27.05
CA ARG A 242 -1.32 -24.96 -27.85
C ARG A 242 -1.34 -24.36 -29.26
N TRP A 243 -0.25 -23.72 -29.66
CA TRP A 243 0.04 -23.38 -31.05
C TRP A 243 1.11 -24.33 -31.57
N GLN A 244 0.76 -25.20 -32.52
CA GLN A 244 1.67 -26.18 -33.10
C GLN A 244 2.12 -25.74 -34.50
N ARG A 245 3.43 -25.74 -34.76
CA ARG A 245 3.98 -25.60 -36.11
C ARG A 245 3.92 -26.94 -36.84
N ILE A 246 3.60 -26.90 -38.13
CA ILE A 246 3.64 -28.07 -39.02
C ILE A 246 4.92 -27.95 -39.86
N ASP A 247 6.01 -28.44 -39.31
CA ASP A 247 7.33 -28.48 -39.96
C ASP A 247 8.17 -29.64 -39.39
N PRO A 248 9.39 -29.89 -39.92
CA PRO A 248 10.25 -30.97 -39.42
C PRO A 248 10.74 -30.80 -37.98
N ALA A 249 10.80 -29.59 -37.45
CA ALA A 249 11.19 -29.36 -36.05
C ALA A 249 10.01 -29.68 -35.10
N GLY A 250 8.78 -29.45 -35.54
CA GLY A 250 7.57 -29.78 -34.79
C GLY A 250 7.46 -29.01 -33.48
N GLU A 251 7.94 -27.78 -33.45
CA GLU A 251 7.86 -26.92 -32.28
C GLU A 251 6.42 -26.48 -32.00
N GLY A 252 5.98 -26.68 -30.75
CA GLY A 252 4.71 -26.16 -30.25
C GLY A 252 4.92 -25.18 -29.10
N PHE A 253 4.05 -24.19 -29.00
CA PHE A 253 4.01 -23.18 -27.94
C PHE A 253 2.80 -23.43 -27.03
N TYR A 254 3.01 -23.43 -25.72
CA TYR A 254 2.03 -23.84 -24.72
C TYR A 254 1.87 -22.73 -23.69
N ASN A 255 0.65 -22.27 -23.48
CA ASN A 255 0.35 -21.09 -22.68
C ASN A 255 -0.75 -21.38 -21.68
N CYS A 256 -0.57 -20.99 -20.43
CA CYS A 256 -1.62 -21.00 -19.41
C CYS A 256 -2.04 -19.56 -19.10
N SER A 257 -3.33 -19.26 -19.22
CA SER A 257 -3.92 -18.00 -18.76
C SER A 257 -4.92 -18.29 -17.65
N ASP A 258 -4.72 -17.71 -16.47
CA ASP A 258 -5.70 -17.81 -15.38
C ASP A 258 -6.80 -16.76 -15.60
N ILE A 259 -8.05 -17.19 -15.51
CA ILE A 259 -9.22 -16.35 -15.82
C ILE A 259 -10.31 -16.49 -14.77
N THR A 260 -11.16 -15.48 -14.69
CA THR A 260 -12.45 -15.54 -14.00
C THR A 260 -13.54 -15.30 -15.04
N ILE A 261 -14.30 -16.34 -15.38
CA ILE A 261 -15.46 -16.20 -16.28
C ILE A 261 -16.59 -15.56 -15.48
N GLU A 262 -16.92 -14.31 -15.79
CA GLU A 262 -17.98 -13.59 -15.12
C GLU A 262 -19.34 -14.18 -15.52
N GLY A 263 -20.21 -14.41 -14.53
CA GLY A 263 -21.58 -14.82 -14.82
C GLY A 263 -22.39 -13.67 -15.42
N GLU A 264 -23.47 -13.99 -16.13
CA GLU A 264 -24.46 -12.98 -16.51
C GLU A 264 -25.02 -12.33 -15.23
N GLY A 265 -24.71 -11.04 -15.02
CA GLY A 265 -25.38 -10.23 -14.02
C GLY A 265 -24.63 -9.84 -12.74
N ASN A 266 -23.33 -10.14 -12.55
CA ASN A 266 -22.60 -9.46 -11.46
C ASN A 266 -21.07 -9.40 -11.68
N PRO A 267 -20.53 -8.33 -12.28
CA PRO A 267 -19.09 -8.10 -12.26
C PRO A 267 -18.64 -7.88 -10.83
N PHE A 268 -17.42 -8.31 -10.50
CA PHE A 268 -16.81 -7.94 -9.23
C PHE A 268 -16.82 -6.40 -9.10
N PRO A 269 -17.44 -5.82 -8.06
CA PRO A 269 -17.79 -4.40 -8.05
C PRO A 269 -16.61 -3.47 -7.75
N TRP A 270 -15.38 -4.01 -7.79
CA TRP A 270 -14.16 -3.33 -7.39
C TRP A 270 -13.09 -3.47 -8.46
N PHE A 271 -12.35 -2.40 -8.69
CA PHE A 271 -11.31 -2.32 -9.71
C PHE A 271 -9.93 -2.35 -9.04
N ASP A 272 -9.13 -3.36 -9.36
CA ASP A 272 -7.78 -3.53 -8.82
C ASP A 272 -6.84 -2.43 -9.36
N LYS A 273 -6.19 -1.69 -8.47
CA LYS A 273 -5.24 -0.60 -8.77
C LYS A 273 -3.81 -0.94 -8.36
N GLY A 274 -3.51 -2.20 -8.04
CA GLY A 274 -2.17 -2.67 -7.72
C GLY A 274 -1.85 -2.61 -6.23
N VAL A 275 -0.57 -2.83 -5.91
CA VAL A 275 -0.12 -3.10 -4.54
C VAL A 275 -0.30 -1.88 -3.63
N PHE A 276 -0.79 -2.14 -2.42
CA PHE A 276 -1.04 -1.11 -1.42
C PHE A 276 0.22 -0.48 -0.84
N VAL A 277 1.25 -1.30 -0.54
CA VAL A 277 2.57 -0.82 -0.11
C VAL A 277 3.62 -1.25 -1.14
N PRO A 278 3.88 -0.40 -2.15
CA PRO A 278 4.98 -0.59 -3.09
C PRO A 278 6.34 -0.63 -2.37
N SER A 279 7.29 -1.40 -2.91
CA SER A 279 8.62 -1.60 -2.29
C SER A 279 9.50 -0.35 -2.26
N ASP A 280 9.22 0.62 -3.13
CA ASP A 280 9.91 1.92 -3.19
C ASP A 280 9.44 2.90 -2.11
N ILE A 281 8.32 2.61 -1.43
CA ILE A 281 7.84 3.40 -0.28
C ILE A 281 8.56 2.95 1.00
N ALA A 282 9.72 3.54 1.25
CA ALA A 282 10.56 3.31 2.42
C ALA A 282 10.75 4.59 3.28
N PRO A 283 9.76 4.98 4.09
CA PRO A 283 9.84 6.17 4.94
C PRO A 283 10.83 6.00 6.10
N LYS A 284 11.29 7.12 6.65
CA LYS A 284 12.11 7.22 7.86
C LYS A 284 11.28 7.72 9.04
N ALA A 285 11.77 7.49 10.25
CA ALA A 285 11.19 8.10 11.44
C ALA A 285 11.26 9.65 11.33
N GLY A 286 10.13 10.31 11.60
CA GLY A 286 9.94 11.75 11.38
C GLY A 286 9.36 12.11 10.01
N GLU A 287 9.06 11.14 9.15
CA GLU A 287 8.34 11.37 7.89
C GLU A 287 6.87 10.93 8.00
N ARG A 288 6.09 11.19 6.96
CA ARG A 288 4.68 10.78 6.88
C ARG A 288 4.42 10.04 5.58
N VAL A 289 3.72 8.93 5.66
CA VAL A 289 3.17 8.25 4.48
C VAL A 289 1.76 8.76 4.24
N ARG A 290 1.51 9.27 3.04
CA ARG A 290 0.22 9.82 2.60
C ARG A 290 -0.34 8.97 1.46
N PHE A 291 -1.60 8.58 1.56
CA PHE A 291 -2.35 7.87 0.53
C PHE A 291 -3.51 8.71 0.05
N ARG A 292 -3.72 8.73 -1.27
CA ARG A 292 -4.76 9.52 -1.92
C ARG A 292 -5.53 8.71 -2.94
N VAL A 293 -6.81 9.02 -3.07
CA VAL A 293 -7.65 8.63 -4.20
C VAL A 293 -8.08 9.90 -4.94
N PHE A 294 -7.82 9.94 -6.24
CA PHE A 294 -8.24 11.02 -7.13
C PHE A 294 -9.50 10.59 -7.87
N GLY A 295 -10.57 11.37 -7.70
CA GLY A 295 -11.82 11.16 -8.42
C GLY A 295 -11.68 11.50 -9.90
N HIS A 296 -12.34 10.72 -10.76
CA HIS A 296 -12.34 10.86 -12.23
C HIS A 296 -13.10 12.08 -12.78
N THR A 297 -13.70 12.92 -11.93
CA THR A 297 -14.41 14.12 -12.42
C THR A 297 -13.41 15.12 -13.00
N ARG A 298 -13.90 16.08 -13.79
CA ARG A 298 -13.06 17.07 -14.48
C ARG A 298 -12.22 17.92 -13.52
N GLU A 299 -12.63 18.04 -12.27
CA GLU A 299 -11.94 18.78 -11.20
C GLU A 299 -10.83 17.97 -10.53
N VAL A 300 -10.76 16.65 -10.76
CA VAL A 300 -9.77 15.70 -10.21
C VAL A 300 -9.54 15.91 -8.70
N ARG A 301 -10.64 15.90 -7.93
CA ARG A 301 -10.56 16.12 -6.48
C ARG A 301 -9.94 14.91 -5.79
N GLU A 302 -9.16 15.17 -4.75
CA GLU A 302 -8.75 14.16 -3.78
C GLU A 302 -9.99 13.78 -2.95
N ILE A 303 -10.60 12.64 -3.28
CA ILE A 303 -11.83 12.14 -2.61
C ILE A 303 -11.51 11.32 -1.35
N VAL A 304 -10.26 10.87 -1.23
CA VAL A 304 -9.69 10.28 -0.03
C VAL A 304 -8.28 10.85 0.13
N ASP A 305 -7.95 11.31 1.34
CA ASP A 305 -6.61 11.77 1.71
C ASP A 305 -6.33 11.37 3.15
N GLU A 306 -5.54 10.31 3.32
CA GLU A 306 -5.19 9.77 4.63
C GLU A 306 -3.69 9.68 4.79
N HIS A 307 -3.24 9.79 6.03
CA HIS A 307 -1.81 9.71 6.32
C HIS A 307 -1.50 9.10 7.68
N VAL A 308 -0.29 8.56 7.79
CA VAL A 308 0.30 8.04 9.02
C VAL A 308 1.66 8.67 9.24
N ASP A 309 1.88 9.20 10.44
CA ASP A 309 3.20 9.66 10.88
C ASP A 309 4.08 8.46 11.22
N VAL A 310 5.29 8.46 10.67
CA VAL A 310 6.28 7.40 10.86
C VAL A 310 7.21 7.81 11.99
N THR A 311 7.35 6.92 12.95
CA THR A 311 8.17 7.04 14.15
C THR A 311 9.09 5.83 14.22
N SER A 312 10.07 5.86 15.13
CA SER A 312 10.90 4.68 15.38
C SER A 312 10.10 3.47 15.86
N ALA A 313 8.88 3.66 16.39
CA ALA A 313 8.03 2.59 16.91
C ALA A 313 7.20 1.88 15.84
N ASN A 314 6.89 2.52 14.70
CA ASN A 314 6.08 1.96 13.62
C ASN A 314 6.79 1.94 12.26
N LEU A 315 8.13 2.06 12.24
CA LEU A 315 8.93 2.14 11.01
C LEU A 315 8.75 0.93 10.07
N GLN A 316 8.39 -0.24 10.60
CA GLN A 316 8.14 -1.44 9.79
C GLN A 316 6.90 -1.26 8.89
N PRO A 317 6.98 -1.57 7.58
CA PRO A 317 5.84 -1.52 6.65
C PRO A 317 4.58 -2.25 7.12
N ALA A 318 4.74 -3.39 7.79
CA ALA A 318 3.62 -4.13 8.37
C ALA A 318 2.88 -3.36 9.48
N VAL A 319 3.54 -2.40 10.14
CA VAL A 319 2.97 -1.60 11.23
C VAL A 319 2.33 -0.31 10.69
N TRP A 320 3.11 0.57 10.03
CA TRP A 320 2.53 1.81 9.49
C TRP A 320 1.53 1.54 8.36
N GLY A 321 1.76 0.51 7.53
CA GLY A 321 0.85 0.12 6.45
C GLY A 321 -0.49 -0.34 7.00
N LYS A 322 -0.48 -1.11 8.09
CA LYS A 322 -1.71 -1.51 8.80
C LYS A 322 -2.45 -0.29 9.36
N GLN A 323 -1.75 0.63 10.03
CA GLN A 323 -2.35 1.87 10.56
C GLN A 323 -3.00 2.71 9.44
N LEU A 324 -2.37 2.74 8.26
CA LEU A 324 -2.90 3.44 7.09
C LEU A 324 -4.13 2.72 6.52
N ALA A 325 -4.11 1.39 6.41
CA ALA A 325 -5.26 0.61 5.98
C ALA A 325 -6.46 0.76 6.93
N GLU A 326 -6.22 0.83 8.24
CA GLU A 326 -7.25 1.11 9.26
C GLU A 326 -7.91 2.48 9.02
N LYS A 327 -7.13 3.53 8.73
CA LYS A 327 -7.67 4.85 8.33
C LYS A 327 -8.49 4.77 7.04
N LEU A 328 -7.98 4.08 6.02
CA LEU A 328 -8.68 3.92 4.74
C LEU A 328 -9.99 3.14 4.86
N SER A 329 -10.16 2.31 5.90
CA SER A 329 -11.41 1.58 6.14
C SER A 329 -12.61 2.50 6.40
N ALA A 330 -12.39 3.73 6.87
CA ALA A 330 -13.43 4.76 7.00
C ALA A 330 -13.97 5.24 5.63
N HIS A 331 -13.25 4.94 4.54
CA HIS A 331 -13.54 5.34 3.16
C HIS A 331 -13.96 4.15 2.28
N ALA A 332 -14.55 3.11 2.88
CA ALA A 332 -14.90 1.84 2.22
C ALA A 332 -15.91 1.93 1.06
N ASN A 333 -16.48 3.11 0.80
CA ASN A 333 -17.30 3.42 -0.38
C ASN A 333 -16.45 3.78 -1.62
N PHE A 334 -15.21 4.19 -1.43
CA PHE A 334 -14.29 4.61 -2.50
C PHE A 334 -13.14 3.64 -2.67
N VAL A 335 -12.56 3.17 -1.56
CA VAL A 335 -11.34 2.35 -1.54
C VAL A 335 -11.43 1.20 -0.56
N ARG A 336 -10.90 0.04 -0.97
CA ARG A 336 -10.65 -1.11 -0.10
C ARG A 336 -9.23 -1.59 -0.28
N VAL A 337 -8.65 -2.12 0.79
CA VAL A 337 -7.28 -2.63 0.81
C VAL A 337 -7.31 -4.07 1.31
N GLY A 338 -6.75 -5.00 0.54
CA GLY A 338 -6.70 -6.39 0.96
C GLY A 338 -6.36 -7.39 -0.15
N VAL A 339 -6.53 -8.67 0.17
CA VAL A 339 -6.49 -9.78 -0.78
C VAL A 339 -7.93 -10.15 -1.13
N ARG A 340 -8.25 -10.22 -2.43
CA ARG A 340 -9.57 -10.66 -2.88
C ARG A 340 -9.78 -12.15 -2.59
N THR A 341 -10.88 -12.48 -1.92
CA THR A 341 -11.35 -13.84 -1.68
C THR A 341 -12.82 -13.93 -2.11
N GLY A 342 -13.07 -14.43 -3.32
CA GLY A 342 -14.42 -14.39 -3.90
C GLY A 342 -14.89 -12.96 -4.18
N ASN A 343 -15.91 -12.50 -3.48
CA ASN A 343 -16.40 -11.11 -3.53
C ASN A 343 -15.89 -10.24 -2.36
N ASP A 344 -15.18 -10.84 -1.41
CA ASP A 344 -14.63 -10.12 -0.26
C ASP A 344 -13.21 -9.62 -0.55
N ILE A 345 -12.83 -8.54 0.12
CA ILE A 345 -11.48 -7.99 0.14
C ILE A 345 -11.05 -7.94 1.60
N ILE A 346 -10.06 -8.76 1.96
CA ILE A 346 -9.66 -8.97 3.36
C ILE A 346 -8.21 -8.54 3.52
N PHE A 347 -7.96 -7.62 4.46
CA PHE A 347 -6.61 -7.17 4.75
C PHE A 347 -5.75 -8.32 5.30
N ASN A 348 -4.56 -8.50 4.74
CA ASN A 348 -3.59 -9.50 5.17
C ASN A 348 -2.48 -8.83 6.00
N PRO A 349 -2.51 -8.95 7.35
CA PRO A 349 -1.50 -8.35 8.21
C PRO A 349 -0.17 -9.13 8.25
N ALA A 350 -0.14 -10.38 7.77
CA ALA A 350 1.05 -11.22 7.82
C ALA A 350 2.06 -10.89 6.71
N ASP A 351 1.58 -10.40 5.57
CA ASP A 351 2.42 -9.93 4.47
C ASP A 351 1.77 -8.70 3.84
N ILE A 352 2.32 -7.54 4.16
CA ILE A 352 1.78 -6.24 3.73
C ILE A 352 1.77 -6.11 2.20
N HIS A 353 2.74 -6.73 1.51
CA HIS A 353 2.90 -6.68 0.06
C HIS A 353 1.93 -7.63 -0.66
N ARG A 354 1.07 -8.37 0.07
CA ARG A 354 -0.05 -9.12 -0.53
C ARG A 354 -1.30 -8.27 -0.71
N ASN A 355 -1.39 -7.14 -0.02
CA ASN A 355 -2.56 -6.30 -0.09
C ASN A 355 -2.55 -5.50 -1.39
N GLN A 356 -3.66 -5.56 -2.13
CA GLN A 356 -3.93 -4.72 -3.30
C GLN A 356 -4.89 -3.59 -2.90
N VAL A 357 -4.88 -2.52 -3.68
CA VAL A 357 -5.82 -1.41 -3.62
C VAL A 357 -6.94 -1.69 -4.60
N TYR A 358 -8.17 -1.56 -4.13
CA TYR A 358 -9.38 -1.73 -4.91
C TYR A 358 -10.21 -0.45 -4.87
N LEU A 359 -10.56 0.10 -6.03
CA LEU A 359 -11.43 1.29 -6.12
C LEU A 359 -12.84 0.93 -6.57
N ALA A 360 -13.83 1.69 -6.11
CA ALA A 360 -15.23 1.51 -6.49
C ALA A 360 -15.53 1.96 -7.94
N ASN A 361 -14.66 2.77 -8.53
CA ASN A 361 -14.78 3.25 -9.91
C ASN A 361 -13.45 3.04 -10.65
N ASP A 362 -13.53 2.49 -11.87
CA ASP A 362 -12.33 2.19 -12.65
C ASP A 362 -11.61 3.44 -13.18
N ASN A 363 -12.31 4.56 -13.31
CA ASN A 363 -11.68 5.78 -13.79
C ASN A 363 -10.96 6.55 -12.68
N ASP A 364 -11.18 6.19 -11.41
CA ASP A 364 -10.44 6.78 -10.30
C ASP A 364 -9.01 6.22 -10.25
N SER A 365 -8.11 6.97 -9.62
CA SER A 365 -6.69 6.60 -9.49
C SER A 365 -6.19 6.82 -8.07
N THR A 366 -5.05 6.21 -7.72
CA THR A 366 -4.46 6.31 -6.39
C THR A 366 -3.01 6.74 -6.43
N ALA A 367 -2.55 7.39 -5.37
CA ALA A 367 -1.13 7.62 -5.13
C ALA A 367 -0.77 7.40 -3.66
N ILE A 368 0.39 6.81 -3.43
CA ILE A 368 1.04 6.76 -2.13
C ILE A 368 2.37 7.51 -2.22
N SER A 369 2.69 8.31 -1.20
CA SER A 369 3.88 9.16 -1.21
C SER A 369 4.43 9.35 0.20
N ILE A 370 5.74 9.50 0.30
CA ILE A 370 6.41 9.95 1.51
C ILE A 370 6.46 11.47 1.44
N ILE A 371 5.93 12.14 2.46
CA ILE A 371 6.02 13.59 2.61
C ILE A 371 6.78 13.92 3.90
N PRO A 372 7.62 14.96 3.90
CA PRO A 372 8.21 15.47 5.13
C PRO A 372 7.08 15.89 6.08
N THR A 373 7.22 15.61 7.37
CA THR A 373 6.40 16.35 8.35
C THR A 373 6.75 17.83 8.23
N PRO A 374 5.81 18.77 8.46
CA PRO A 374 6.15 20.17 8.62
C PRO A 374 7.31 20.29 9.63
N PRO A 375 8.32 21.13 9.35
CA PRO A 375 9.43 21.28 10.28
C PRO A 375 8.89 21.74 11.64
N VAL A 376 9.29 21.03 12.69
CA VAL A 376 8.98 21.40 14.07
C VAL A 376 9.53 22.80 14.33
N ASP A 377 8.66 23.73 14.70
CA ASP A 377 9.03 25.09 15.09
C ASP A 377 9.92 25.05 16.34
N GLN A 378 11.13 25.59 16.18
CA GLN A 378 12.16 25.54 17.19
C GLN A 378 12.04 26.63 18.25
N ARG A 379 11.03 27.51 18.19
CA ARG A 379 10.80 28.50 19.24
C ARG A 379 10.31 27.80 20.53
N PRO A 380 10.91 28.08 21.70
CA PRO A 380 10.38 27.56 22.96
C PRO A 380 8.95 28.11 23.17
N PRO A 381 8.03 27.32 23.76
CA PRO A 381 6.71 27.82 24.08
C PRO A 381 6.79 28.99 25.06
N GLN A 382 5.76 29.83 25.11
CA GLN A 382 5.73 30.99 26.01
C GLN A 382 4.63 30.77 27.06
N ALA A 383 5.04 30.66 28.33
CA ALA A 383 4.10 30.60 29.44
C ALA A 383 3.48 31.99 29.67
N VAL A 384 2.16 32.04 29.79
CA VAL A 384 1.41 33.25 30.13
C VAL A 384 0.51 32.93 31.30
N ILE A 385 0.55 33.76 32.35
CA ILE A 385 -0.35 33.64 33.51
C ILE A 385 -1.28 34.86 33.50
N THR A 386 -2.58 34.60 33.66
CA THR A 386 -3.60 35.63 33.88
C THR A 386 -4.35 35.35 35.18
N GLY A 387 -4.80 36.40 35.87
CA GLY A 387 -5.50 36.28 37.14
C GLY A 387 -5.26 37.49 38.06
N PRO A 388 -5.71 37.42 39.33
CA PRO A 388 -5.60 38.53 40.26
C PRO A 388 -4.15 38.77 40.68
N ALA A 389 -3.71 40.04 40.66
CA ALA A 389 -2.39 40.44 41.20
C ALA A 389 -2.39 40.61 42.73
N THR A 390 -3.58 40.73 43.32
CA THR A 390 -3.77 40.94 44.76
C THR A 390 -4.95 40.10 45.24
N VAL A 391 -4.76 39.40 46.36
CA VAL A 391 -5.77 38.57 47.02
C VAL A 391 -5.73 38.79 48.53
N LYS A 392 -6.78 38.38 49.24
CA LYS A 392 -6.82 38.41 50.70
C LYS A 392 -6.24 37.15 51.30
N SER A 393 -5.66 37.26 52.50
CA SER A 393 -5.27 36.16 53.36
C SER A 393 -6.37 35.08 53.41
N GLY A 394 -6.03 33.83 53.09
CA GLY A 394 -6.96 32.69 53.06
C GLY A 394 -7.98 32.65 51.90
N GLN A 395 -7.95 33.60 50.96
CA GLN A 395 -8.89 33.66 49.84
C GLN A 395 -8.64 32.55 48.81
N HIS A 396 -9.70 31.86 48.38
CA HIS A 396 -9.66 31.01 47.18
C HIS A 396 -9.61 31.85 45.90
N PHE A 397 -8.69 31.54 44.99
CA PHE A 397 -8.59 32.21 43.70
C PHE A 397 -8.09 31.27 42.60
N MET A 398 -8.15 31.77 41.38
CA MET A 398 -7.77 31.03 40.19
C MET A 398 -6.74 31.82 39.37
N LEU A 399 -5.75 31.11 38.86
CA LEU A 399 -4.83 31.59 37.82
C LEU A 399 -5.06 30.78 36.54
N ASP A 400 -5.02 31.44 35.39
CA ASP A 400 -5.30 30.85 34.08
C ASP A 400 -4.05 30.92 33.18
N GLY A 401 -3.61 29.74 32.73
CA GLY A 401 -2.47 29.53 31.85
C GLY A 401 -2.85 29.33 30.38
N SER A 402 -4.15 29.29 30.05
CA SER A 402 -4.68 28.96 28.72
C SER A 402 -4.22 29.90 27.61
N SER A 403 -3.84 31.13 27.96
CA SER A 403 -3.27 32.11 27.03
C SER A 403 -1.79 31.85 26.68
N SER A 404 -1.19 30.76 27.18
CA SER A 404 0.18 30.36 26.83
C SER A 404 0.29 30.01 25.34
N ILE A 405 1.42 30.37 24.72
CA ILE A 405 1.63 30.25 23.28
C ILE A 405 2.45 28.99 22.98
N GLY A 406 1.88 28.08 22.20
CA GLY A 406 2.57 26.92 21.62
C GLY A 406 2.71 27.07 20.11
N TYR A 407 3.78 26.50 19.54
CA TYR A 407 4.06 26.59 18.10
C TYR A 407 3.87 25.26 17.35
N ASN A 408 3.77 24.15 18.09
CA ASN A 408 3.68 22.80 17.53
C ASN A 408 2.46 21.99 18.01
N GLY A 409 1.44 22.66 18.57
CA GLY A 409 0.20 22.01 19.05
C GLY A 409 -0.03 22.16 20.54
N ALA A 410 -0.59 21.11 21.16
CA ALA A 410 -1.03 21.14 22.56
C ALA A 410 0.14 21.16 23.55
N LEU A 411 0.06 22.04 24.56
CA LEU A 411 1.05 22.19 25.61
C LEU A 411 0.72 21.33 26.84
N ARG A 412 1.75 20.94 27.58
CA ARG A 412 1.61 20.40 28.95
C ARG A 412 1.93 21.49 29.96
N PHE A 413 1.15 21.59 31.03
CA PHE A 413 1.26 22.64 32.04
C PHE A 413 1.83 22.08 33.34
N GLN A 414 2.55 22.93 34.09
CA GLN A 414 3.02 22.62 35.43
C GLN A 414 3.06 23.89 36.27
N TRP A 415 2.21 23.98 37.27
CA TRP A 415 2.15 25.08 38.22
C TRP A 415 2.88 24.76 39.51
N VAL A 416 3.59 25.76 40.05
CA VAL A 416 4.31 25.67 41.34
C VAL A 416 4.11 26.98 42.12
N PRO A 417 3.09 27.05 43.00
CA PRO A 417 2.98 28.10 44.02
C PRO A 417 4.03 27.91 45.12
N ASP A 418 4.68 28.98 45.58
CA ASP A 418 5.80 28.85 46.55
C ASP A 418 5.38 28.49 47.99
N TRP A 419 4.10 28.66 48.32
CA TRP A 419 3.53 28.42 49.66
C TRP A 419 2.81 27.08 49.80
N GLN A 420 2.58 26.38 48.70
CA GLN A 420 1.88 25.10 48.70
C GLN A 420 2.76 24.04 48.02
N GLY A 421 3.08 22.98 48.75
CA GLY A 421 3.85 21.87 48.20
C GLY A 421 3.06 21.12 47.11
N GLY A 422 3.72 20.80 46.00
CA GLY A 422 3.14 20.01 44.91
C GLY A 422 3.34 20.65 43.54
N SER A 423 2.79 20.00 42.52
CA SER A 423 2.72 20.55 41.17
C SER A 423 1.39 20.18 40.52
N PHE A 424 0.76 21.15 39.85
CA PHE A 424 -0.55 21.01 39.24
C PHE A 424 -0.43 21.07 37.72
N HIS A 425 -1.19 20.28 36.97
CA HIS A 425 -0.92 20.04 35.54
C HIS A 425 -2.04 20.51 34.58
N ASP A 426 -3.11 21.09 35.13
CA ASP A 426 -4.22 21.64 34.36
C ASP A 426 -3.90 23.04 33.80
N THR A 427 -4.69 23.49 32.84
CA THR A 427 -4.62 24.86 32.30
C THR A 427 -5.01 25.92 33.32
N LEU A 428 -5.85 25.55 34.29
CA LEU A 428 -6.30 26.40 35.40
C LEU A 428 -5.67 25.91 36.71
N LEU A 429 -5.15 26.85 37.49
CA LEU A 429 -4.71 26.60 38.86
C LEU A 429 -5.76 27.14 39.83
N HIS A 430 -6.31 26.26 40.66
CA HIS A 430 -7.18 26.62 41.80
C HIS A 430 -6.37 26.48 43.09
N VAL A 431 -6.28 27.56 43.86
CA VAL A 431 -5.43 27.61 45.07
C VAL A 431 -5.98 28.60 46.09
N ASP A 432 -5.74 28.32 47.37
CA ASP A 432 -6.01 29.24 48.47
C ASP A 432 -4.75 30.06 48.81
N ALA A 433 -4.93 31.37 49.02
CA ALA A 433 -3.85 32.24 49.46
C ALA A 433 -3.36 31.85 50.87
N PRO A 434 -2.06 31.98 51.18
CA PRO A 434 -1.55 31.71 52.51
C PRO A 434 -2.15 32.68 53.53
N VAL A 435 -2.17 32.26 54.79
CA VAL A 435 -2.62 33.12 55.89
C VAL A 435 -1.46 34.01 56.33
N VAL A 436 -1.62 35.33 56.15
CA VAL A 436 -0.60 36.35 56.46
C VAL A 436 -1.15 37.41 57.43
N THR A 437 -0.28 37.97 58.26
CA THR A 437 -0.61 39.02 59.25
C THR A 437 -0.16 40.42 58.83
N ALA A 438 0.67 40.51 57.78
CA ALA A 438 1.09 41.73 57.11
C ALA A 438 1.01 41.51 55.59
N VAL A 439 1.19 42.56 54.80
CA VAL A 439 1.22 42.43 53.34
C VAL A 439 2.46 41.63 52.94
N GLU A 440 2.27 40.50 52.25
CA GLU A 440 3.33 39.63 51.77
C GLU A 440 3.24 39.43 50.25
N GLN A 441 4.36 39.10 49.62
CA GLN A 441 4.40 38.73 48.20
C GLN A 441 4.81 37.28 48.04
N HIS A 442 3.99 36.52 47.32
CA HIS A 442 4.23 35.12 47.00
C HIS A 442 4.37 34.91 45.50
N LYS A 443 5.20 33.96 45.10
CA LYS A 443 5.44 33.63 43.69
C LYS A 443 4.65 32.41 43.26
N VAL A 444 4.08 32.51 42.08
CA VAL A 444 3.55 31.34 41.35
C VAL A 444 4.28 31.21 40.04
N GLN A 445 4.90 30.06 39.83
CA GLN A 445 5.55 29.71 38.57
C GLN A 445 4.62 28.85 37.71
N LEU A 446 4.54 29.16 36.42
CA LEU A 446 3.96 28.28 35.40
C LEU A 446 5.06 27.83 34.45
N GLY A 447 5.22 26.52 34.30
CA GLY A 447 5.94 25.89 33.20
C GLY A 447 4.99 25.35 32.15
N VAL A 448 5.32 25.59 30.88
CA VAL A 448 4.67 24.95 29.74
C VAL A 448 5.70 24.16 28.93
N TYR A 449 5.33 22.97 28.48
CA TYR A 449 6.20 22.07 27.73
C TYR A 449 5.57 21.70 26.39
N ASP A 450 6.37 21.87 25.33
CA ASP A 450 6.05 21.44 23.98
C ASP A 450 6.75 20.10 23.71
N ALA A 451 5.95 19.05 23.48
CA ALA A 451 6.46 17.70 23.31
C ALA A 451 7.15 17.48 21.95
N GLU A 452 6.79 18.27 20.94
CA GLU A 452 7.30 18.11 19.58
C GLU A 452 8.73 18.65 19.47
N ASN A 453 9.01 19.82 20.06
CA ASN A 453 10.36 20.41 20.05
C ASN A 453 11.17 20.13 21.34
N ARG A 454 10.54 19.51 22.35
CA ARG A 454 11.11 19.19 23.67
C ARG A 454 11.63 20.41 24.44
N LYS A 455 11.10 21.59 24.18
CA LYS A 455 11.46 22.83 24.89
C LYS A 455 10.39 23.20 25.90
N ASN A 456 10.82 23.93 26.91
CA ASN A 456 9.95 24.51 27.93
C ASN A 456 9.96 26.04 27.85
N GLY A 457 8.85 26.61 28.29
CA GLY A 457 8.69 28.02 28.60
C GLY A 457 8.29 28.15 30.05
N GLN A 458 8.78 29.17 30.73
CA GLN A 458 8.42 29.42 32.12
C GLN A 458 8.15 30.90 32.33
N THR A 459 7.20 31.19 33.22
CA THR A 459 6.95 32.55 33.71
C THR A 459 6.59 32.49 35.19
N VAL A 460 6.78 33.62 35.87
CA VAL A 460 6.51 33.75 37.30
C VAL A 460 5.71 35.03 37.51
N VAL A 461 4.62 34.93 38.27
CA VAL A 461 3.88 36.10 38.76
C VAL A 461 4.06 36.23 40.27
N ALA A 462 4.13 37.48 40.75
CA ALA A 462 4.05 37.80 42.16
C ALA A 462 2.59 38.13 42.50
N ILE A 463 2.06 37.44 43.50
CA ILE A 463 0.74 37.67 44.07
C ILE A 463 0.93 38.41 45.39
N THR A 464 0.32 39.59 45.50
CA THR A 464 0.28 40.34 46.76
C THR A 464 -0.84 39.78 47.63
N VAL A 465 -0.50 39.24 48.79
CA VAL A 465 -1.47 38.76 49.76
C VAL A 465 -1.61 39.81 50.85
N GLU A 466 -2.78 40.44 50.91
CA GLU A 466 -3.09 41.41 51.94
C GLU A 466 -3.69 40.70 53.16
N PRO A 467 -3.31 41.09 54.39
CA PRO A 467 -3.98 40.56 55.57
C PRO A 467 -5.47 40.89 55.47
N GLN A 468 -6.34 39.97 55.90
CA GLN A 468 -7.70 40.39 56.18
C GLN A 468 -7.64 41.34 57.37
N THR A 469 -8.29 42.49 57.26
CA THR A 469 -8.47 43.39 58.42
C THR A 469 -9.61 42.82 59.26
N GLY A 470 -9.34 41.70 59.93
CA GLY A 470 -10.06 41.31 61.13
C GLY A 470 -9.41 42.01 62.31
N GLY A 471 -10.21 42.49 63.26
CA GLY A 471 -9.70 43.42 64.26
C GLY A 471 -10.79 44.28 64.84
N GLY A 472 -11.70 43.62 65.54
CA GLY A 472 -12.75 44.26 66.32
C GLY A 472 -13.42 43.31 67.30
N HIS A 473 -13.00 42.03 67.31
CA HIS A 473 -13.54 40.97 68.14
C HIS A 473 -12.52 40.53 69.18
N ASP A 474 -12.98 39.81 70.19
CA ASP A 474 -12.12 39.33 71.26
C ASP A 474 -11.09 38.31 70.72
N PRO A 475 -9.86 38.28 71.27
CA PRO A 475 -8.84 37.34 70.84
C PRO A 475 -9.26 35.89 71.11
N TYR A 476 -8.87 34.96 70.23
CA TYR A 476 -9.04 33.53 70.49
C TYR A 476 -8.28 33.08 71.75
N VAL A 477 -8.92 32.26 72.58
CA VAL A 477 -8.42 31.70 73.83
C VAL A 477 -8.57 30.18 73.79
N PRO A 478 -7.44 29.43 73.77
CA PRO A 478 -7.46 27.97 73.86
C PRO A 478 -8.20 27.47 75.10
N GLY A 479 -9.07 26.47 74.95
CA GLY A 479 -9.85 25.87 76.03
C GLY A 479 -11.16 26.60 76.37
N HIS A 480 -11.43 27.77 75.76
CA HIS A 480 -12.68 28.50 75.97
C HIS A 480 -13.88 27.78 75.29
N ALA A 481 -15.03 27.75 75.96
CA ALA A 481 -16.23 27.08 75.45
C ALA A 481 -17.07 28.03 74.57
N TYR A 482 -16.59 28.28 73.34
CA TYR A 482 -17.27 29.12 72.35
C TYR A 482 -18.67 28.60 71.99
N GLN A 483 -19.65 29.50 71.91
CA GLN A 483 -20.94 29.20 71.31
C GLN A 483 -20.90 29.34 69.78
N GLY A 484 -21.75 28.57 69.11
CA GLY A 484 -21.93 28.70 67.66
C GLY A 484 -22.39 30.11 67.29
N GLY A 485 -21.68 30.73 66.35
CA GLY A 485 -21.90 32.10 65.90
C GLY A 485 -20.99 33.16 66.56
N GLU A 486 -20.25 32.82 67.63
CA GLU A 486 -19.27 33.73 68.23
C GLU A 486 -18.11 34.03 67.28
N ILE A 487 -17.64 35.28 67.28
CA ILE A 487 -16.57 35.74 66.41
C ILE A 487 -15.37 36.10 67.26
N VAL A 488 -14.20 35.58 66.89
CA VAL A 488 -12.92 35.87 67.55
C VAL A 488 -11.90 36.37 66.54
N THR A 489 -10.99 37.22 66.99
CA THR A 489 -9.81 37.60 66.22
C THR A 489 -8.66 36.65 66.56
N HIS A 490 -8.08 35.99 65.56
CA HIS A 490 -6.86 35.20 65.73
C HIS A 490 -5.89 35.52 64.59
N ASN A 491 -4.64 35.86 64.92
CA ASN A 491 -3.63 36.30 63.95
C ASN A 491 -4.12 37.42 63.01
N GLY A 492 -4.91 38.36 63.54
CA GLY A 492 -5.45 39.49 62.77
C GLY A 492 -6.56 39.14 61.79
N VAL A 493 -7.09 37.91 61.83
CA VAL A 493 -8.24 37.48 61.03
C VAL A 493 -9.39 37.15 61.96
N ASP A 494 -10.61 37.53 61.57
CA ASP A 494 -11.81 37.23 62.35
C ASP A 494 -12.39 35.88 61.90
N TYR A 495 -12.76 35.04 62.86
CA TYR A 495 -13.30 33.71 62.64
C TYR A 495 -14.60 33.55 63.41
N GLN A 496 -15.64 33.02 62.75
CA GLN A 496 -16.91 32.69 63.38
C GLN A 496 -16.95 31.20 63.74
N CYS A 497 -17.22 30.89 65.00
CA CYS A 497 -17.39 29.52 65.47
C CYS A 497 -18.64 28.92 64.82
N LYS A 498 -18.54 27.72 64.25
CA LYS A 498 -19.65 27.05 63.57
C LYS A 498 -20.77 26.69 64.54
N PRO A 499 -22.04 26.64 64.09
CA PRO A 499 -23.15 26.20 64.94
C PRO A 499 -22.97 24.75 65.42
N TYR A 500 -23.74 24.38 66.46
CA TYR A 500 -23.79 22.99 66.95
C TYR A 500 -24.06 22.02 65.77
N PRO A 501 -23.35 20.88 65.68
CA PRO A 501 -22.46 20.30 66.70
C PRO A 501 -21.00 20.78 66.65
N ALA A 502 -20.57 21.49 65.61
CA ALA A 502 -19.17 21.88 65.41
C ALA A 502 -18.67 22.89 66.45
N ALA A 503 -19.57 23.66 67.08
CA ALA A 503 -19.23 24.57 68.18
C ALA A 503 -18.40 23.92 69.30
N GLY A 504 -18.59 22.61 69.54
CA GLY A 504 -17.84 21.87 70.55
C GLY A 504 -16.33 21.75 70.25
N TRP A 505 -15.89 22.04 69.04
CA TRP A 505 -14.49 21.97 68.62
C TRP A 505 -13.77 23.32 68.66
N CYS A 506 -14.51 24.45 68.63
CA CYS A 506 -13.94 25.79 68.49
C CYS A 506 -12.84 26.10 69.51
N GLY A 507 -12.98 25.68 70.78
CA GLY A 507 -11.95 25.87 71.80
C GLY A 507 -11.15 24.63 72.19
N GLN A 508 -11.39 23.48 71.56
CA GLN A 508 -10.80 22.20 71.95
C GLN A 508 -9.64 21.81 71.02
N ALA A 509 -8.69 21.03 71.54
CA ALA A 509 -7.54 20.50 70.77
C ALA A 509 -6.90 21.54 69.82
N PRO A 510 -6.18 22.56 70.34
CA PRO A 510 -5.67 23.67 69.52
C PRO A 510 -4.82 23.25 68.31
N ALA A 511 -4.03 22.17 68.43
CA ALA A 511 -3.27 21.63 67.30
C ALA A 511 -4.16 21.23 66.10
N THR A 512 -5.44 20.93 66.35
CA THR A 512 -6.42 20.50 65.35
C THR A 512 -7.37 21.63 64.96
N TYR A 513 -7.94 22.38 65.92
CA TYR A 513 -9.05 23.31 65.66
C TYR A 513 -8.76 24.80 65.94
N GLU A 514 -7.52 25.18 66.27
CA GLU A 514 -7.16 26.60 66.46
C GLU A 514 -7.44 27.40 65.17
N PRO A 515 -8.24 28.48 65.21
CA PRO A 515 -8.71 29.18 64.02
C PRO A 515 -7.56 29.68 63.15
N GLY A 516 -7.52 29.31 61.87
CA GLY A 516 -6.45 29.70 60.95
C GLY A 516 -5.08 29.05 61.17
N LYS A 517 -4.94 28.09 62.10
CA LYS A 517 -3.66 27.43 62.40
C LYS A 517 -3.74 25.91 62.58
N GLY A 518 -4.79 25.40 63.21
CA GLY A 518 -4.97 23.97 63.46
C GLY A 518 -5.15 23.17 62.16
N SER A 519 -4.74 21.90 62.13
CA SER A 519 -4.77 21.08 60.91
C SER A 519 -6.16 20.87 60.29
N HIS A 520 -7.22 21.10 61.07
CA HIS A 520 -8.64 20.98 60.68
C HIS A 520 -9.44 22.19 61.19
N TRP A 521 -8.83 23.38 61.25
CA TRP A 521 -9.49 24.56 61.82
C TRP A 521 -10.80 24.92 61.09
N THR A 522 -10.89 24.63 59.79
CA THR A 522 -12.09 24.84 58.96
C THR A 522 -13.26 23.94 59.34
N ASP A 523 -13.05 22.86 60.11
CA ASP A 523 -14.16 22.02 60.61
C ASP A 523 -14.89 22.69 61.79
N ALA A 524 -14.21 23.60 62.50
CA ALA A 524 -14.75 24.30 63.66
C ALA A 524 -15.11 25.77 63.39
N TRP A 525 -14.43 26.41 62.44
CA TRP A 525 -14.54 27.86 62.20
C TRP A 525 -14.81 28.20 60.73
N ASP A 526 -15.56 29.28 60.51
CA ASP A 526 -15.67 29.96 59.22
C ASP A 526 -14.89 31.29 59.26
N LEU A 527 -14.31 31.72 58.13
CA LEU A 527 -13.75 33.07 58.02
C LEU A 527 -14.88 34.09 58.13
N TYR A 528 -14.75 35.04 59.06
CA TYR A 528 -15.72 36.10 59.25
C TYR A 528 -15.30 37.34 58.44
N ALA A 529 -16.15 37.72 57.49
CA ALA A 529 -16.06 39.01 56.82
C ALA A 529 -17.33 39.83 57.14
N PRO A 530 -17.23 41.02 57.76
CA PRO A 530 -18.41 41.83 58.00
C PRO A 530 -19.07 42.23 56.67
N ALA A 531 -20.40 42.20 56.63
CA ALA A 531 -21.15 42.68 55.48
C ALA A 531 -20.73 44.14 55.17
N ARG A 532 -20.33 44.42 53.91
CA ARG A 532 -20.02 45.79 53.49
C ARG A 532 -21.25 46.67 53.74
N LYS A 533 -21.10 47.72 54.54
CA LYS A 533 -22.10 48.81 54.54
C LYS A 533 -22.13 49.39 53.12
N SER A 534 -23.29 49.30 52.48
CA SER A 534 -23.61 49.98 51.22
C SER A 534 -23.56 51.49 51.38
#